data_AF-A0A0B2NQJ5-F1
#
_entry.id   AF-A0A0B2NQJ5-F1
#
_cell.length_a   1.000
_cell.length_b   1.000
_cell.length_c   1.000
_cell.angle_alpha   90.00
_cell.angle_beta   90.00
_cell.angle_gamma   90.00
#
_symmetry.space_group_name_H-M   'P 1'
#
loop_
_entity.id
_entity.type
_entity.pdbx_description
1 polymer ?
#
loop_
_entity_poly.entity_id
_entity_poly.type
_entity_poly.pdbx_seq_one_letter_code
_entity_poly.pdbx_strand_id
1 'polypeptide(L)' 'MKVLKKPDPHLWDKSPRRNCCRVEPSKEEGTMVIDVGECRKDEFAHK' A
#
# COMPACT_ATOMS: atom_id res chain seq x y z
N MET A 1 -15.11 -2.32 5.92
CA MET A 1 -13.81 -2.34 5.20
C MET A 1 -12.96 -1.18 5.70
N LYS A 2 -11.80 -1.46 6.29
CA LYS A 2 -10.97 -0.46 6.98
C LYS A 2 -9.65 -0.32 6.24
N VAL A 3 -9.47 0.76 5.50
CA VAL A 3 -8.22 1.02 4.76
C VAL A 3 -7.20 1.62 5.72
N LEU A 4 -6.24 0.80 6.14
CA LEU A 4 -5.14 1.21 7.03
C LEU A 4 -3.95 1.66 6.19
N LYS A 5 -3.87 2.96 5.91
CA LYS A 5 -2.67 3.54 5.31
C LYS A 5 -1.57 3.62 6.36
N LYS A 6 -0.43 3.00 6.10
CA LYS A 6 0.78 3.24 6.89
C LYS A 6 1.18 4.71 6.70
N PRO A 7 1.31 5.50 7.78
CA PRO A 7 1.82 6.86 7.66
C PRO A 7 3.32 6.76 7.36
N ASP A 8 3.68 6.87 6.08
CA ASP A 8 5.05 7.17 5.69
C ASP A 8 5.18 8.71 5.63
N PRO A 9 5.75 9.36 6.66
CA PRO A 9 5.83 10.82 6.74
C PRO A 9 6.68 11.42 5.61
N HIS A 10 7.53 10.62 4.95
CA HIS A 10 8.39 11.05 3.86
C HIS A 10 7.86 10.66 2.48
N LEU A 11 6.62 10.16 2.39
CA LEU A 11 6.01 9.76 1.12
C LEU A 11 5.95 10.91 0.11
N TRP A 12 5.76 12.14 0.59
CA TRP A 12 5.63 13.36 -0.22
C TRP A 12 6.98 14.02 -0.55
N ASP A 13 8.07 13.61 0.12
CA ASP A 13 9.42 14.13 -0.11
C ASP A 13 10.07 13.49 -1.35
N LYS A 14 9.47 12.41 -1.86
CA LYS A 14 9.93 11.69 -3.05
C LYS A 14 9.11 12.12 -4.26
N SER A 15 9.79 12.26 -5.41
CA SER A 15 9.14 12.47 -6.72
C SER A 15 8.02 11.43 -6.91
N PRO A 16 6.83 11.79 -7.44
CA PRO A 16 5.62 10.96 -7.39
C PRO A 16 5.83 9.64 -8.16
N ARG A 17 6.34 8.62 -7.46
CA ARG A 17 6.47 7.27 -7.98
C ARG A 17 5.15 6.55 -7.75
N ARG A 18 4.75 5.68 -8.68
CA ARG A 18 3.62 4.77 -8.49
C ARG A 18 3.77 4.10 -7.13
N ASN A 19 2.80 4.33 -6.25
CA ASN A 19 2.64 3.55 -5.03
C ASN A 19 1.83 2.30 -5.37
N CYS A 20 2.13 1.20 -4.70
CA CYS A 20 1.44 -0.07 -4.85
C CYS A 20 0.61 -0.38 -3.61
N CYS A 21 -0.56 -0.98 -3.85
CA CYS A 21 -1.46 -1.45 -2.80
C CYS A 21 -1.23 -2.94 -2.57
N ARG A 22 -1.16 -3.37 -1.31
CA ARG A 22 -1.01 -4.77 -0.90
C ARG A 22 -2.15 -5.14 0.02
N VAL A 23 -2.78 -6.28 -0.23
CA VAL A 23 -3.82 -6.81 0.65
C VAL A 23 -3.15 -7.70 1.68
N GLU A 24 -3.29 -7.35 2.95
CA GLU A 24 -2.70 -8.07 4.07
C GLU A 24 -3.76 -8.95 4.76
N PRO A 25 -3.35 -10.10 5.34
CA PRO A 25 -4.25 -10.93 6.14
C PRO A 25 -4.81 -10.13 7.32
N SER A 26 -6.13 -10.09 7.45
CA SER A 26 -6.77 -9.48 8.62
C SER A 26 -7.04 -10.51 9.72
N LYS A 27 -6.94 -10.06 10.98
CA LYS A 27 -7.25 -10.87 12.17
C LYS A 27 -8.72 -10.77 12.59
N GLU A 28 -9.46 -9.79 12.07
CA GLU A 28 -10.89 -9.57 12.36
C GLU A 28 -11.74 -9.98 11.15
N GLU A 29 -12.76 -10.82 11.38
CA GLU A 29 -13.74 -11.17 10.34
C GLU A 29 -14.43 -9.93 9.76
N GLY A 30 -14.66 -9.93 8.44
CA GLY A 30 -15.29 -8.79 7.74
C GLY A 30 -14.37 -7.57 7.56
N THR A 31 -13.10 -7.66 7.92
CA THR A 31 -12.12 -6.58 7.73
C THR A 31 -11.06 -6.98 6.69
N MET A 32 -10.65 -6.00 5.89
CA MET A 32 -9.61 -6.14 4.87
C MET A 32 -8.60 -5.04 5.14
N VAL A 33 -7.33 -5.42 5.28
CA VAL A 33 -6.23 -4.49 5.51
C VAL A 33 -5.54 -4.26 4.17
N ILE A 34 -5.39 -2.99 3.78
CA ILE A 34 -4.70 -2.60 2.55
C ILE A 34 -3.53 -1.71 2.94
N ASP A 35 -2.31 -2.21 2.75
CA ASP A 35 -1.06 -1.46 2.89
C ASP A 35 -0.75 -0.70 1.59
N VAL A 36 -0.30 0.54 1.71
CA VAL A 36 0.06 1.39 0.56
C VAL A 36 1.46 1.93 0.79
N GLY A 37 2.36 1.69 -0.16
CA GLY A 37 3.72 2.21 -0.11
C GLY A 37 4.41 2.12 -1.47
N GLU A 38 5.71 2.37 -1.50
CA GLU A 38 6.51 2.22 -2.73
C GLU A 38 6.38 0.81 -3.29
N CYS A 39 6.26 0.70 -4.61
CA CYS A 39 6.25 -0.60 -5.29
C CYS A 39 7.59 -1.32 -5.08
N ARG A 40 7.52 -2.61 -4.73
CA ARG A 40 8.68 -3.50 -4.67
C ARG A 40 9.20 -3.77 -6.08
N LYS A 41 10.43 -4.29 -6.16
CA LYS A 41 10.93 -4.90 -7.40
C LYS A 41 9.90 -5.98 -7.79
N ASP A 42 9.35 -5.85 -8.99
CA ASP A 42 8.31 -6.73 -9.58
C ASP A 42 6.85 -6.37 -9.26
N GLU A 43 6.57 -5.32 -8.47
CA GLU A 43 5.22 -4.76 -8.31
C GLU A 43 4.97 -3.62 -9.32
N PHE A 44 5.02 -3.92 -10.61
CA PHE A 44 4.66 -2.94 -11.63
C PHE A 44 3.53 -3.51 -12.48
N ALA A 45 2.47 -2.71 -12.67
CA ALA A 45 1.46 -3.03 -13.68
C ALA A 45 2.16 -3.04 -15.04
N HIS A 46 2.30 -4.24 -15.62
CA HIS A 46 2.69 -4.41 -17.02
C HIS A 46 1.69 -3.62 -17.86
N LYS A 47 2.20 -2.75 -18.73
CA LYS A 47 1.41 -1.76 -19.44
C LYS A 47 0.62 -2.38 -20.57
#